data_AF-A0A6S7HQI7-F1
#
_entry.id   AF-A0A6S7HQI7-F1
#
_cell.length_a   1.000
_cell.length_b   1.000
_cell.length_c   1.000
_cell.angle_alpha   90.00
_cell.angle_beta   90.00
_cell.angle_gamma   90.00
#
_symmetry.space_group_name_H-M   'P 1'
#
loop_
_entity.id
_entity.type
_entity.pdbx_description
1 polymer ?
#
loop_
_entity_poly.entity_id
_entity_poly.type
_entity_poly.pdbx_seq_one_letter_code
_entity_poly.pdbx_strand_id
1 'polypeptide(L)'
;MKVMSLSSMILDAAPSFVDYFESSLVQRVSEYIYKPKLSVDYIPLNWTNTNGESLNNILKLSTNWKVLKLPDLIEKMYSIVKLQYADMRCALHGHGNYQVIPTLKSFVLSNVAWCQKNEEGKSKHFQRFISVSTSKKEKVVTSTDGELQIPAAPSIARKPGQRKRV
;
A
#
# COMPACT_ATOMS: atom_id res chain seq x y z
N MET A 1 11.36 -44.49 16.59
CA MET A 1 11.88 -43.43 15.70
C MET A 1 12.76 -42.51 16.52
N LYS A 2 14.05 -42.42 16.19
CA LYS A 2 15.00 -41.53 16.88
C LYS A 2 14.84 -40.16 16.25
N VAL A 3 14.32 -39.17 17.00
CA VAL A 3 14.27 -37.78 16.53
C VAL A 3 15.72 -37.32 16.44
N MET A 4 16.26 -37.25 15.22
CA MET A 4 17.57 -36.64 15.01
C MET A 4 17.43 -35.16 15.33
N SER A 5 18.29 -34.66 16.20
CA SER A 5 18.44 -33.23 16.44
C SER A 5 18.75 -32.55 15.12
N LEU A 6 18.16 -31.37 14.88
CA LEU A 6 18.43 -30.55 13.70
C LEU A 6 19.95 -30.32 13.51
N SER A 7 20.70 -30.28 14.61
CA SER A 7 22.16 -30.18 14.64
C SER A 7 22.87 -31.41 14.06
N SER A 8 22.40 -32.63 14.32
CA SER A 8 23.05 -33.84 13.79
C SER A 8 22.82 -34.02 12.29
N MET A 9 21.65 -33.63 11.79
CA MET A 9 21.36 -33.64 10.35
C MET A 9 22.23 -32.67 9.55
N ILE A 10 22.52 -31.48 10.10
CA ILE A 10 23.36 -30.47 9.44
C ILE A 10 24.83 -30.91 9.43
N LEU A 11 25.31 -31.51 10.53
CA LEU A 11 26.66 -32.07 10.62
C LEU A 11 26.93 -33.19 9.60
N ASP A 12 25.95 -34.08 9.40
CA ASP A 12 26.09 -35.17 8.42
C ASP A 12 26.03 -34.66 6.96
N ALA A 13 25.22 -33.63 6.69
CA ALA A 13 25.02 -33.11 5.33
C ALA A 13 26.12 -32.14 4.88
N ALA A 14 26.69 -31.35 5.81
CA ALA A 14 27.68 -30.33 5.50
C ALA A 14 28.66 -30.16 6.69
N PRO A 15 29.64 -31.06 6.85
CA PRO A 15 30.54 -31.02 8.00
C PRO A 15 31.37 -29.73 8.08
N SER A 16 31.73 -29.12 6.93
CA SER A 16 32.43 -27.84 6.86
C SER A 16 31.54 -26.62 7.16
N PHE A 17 30.22 -26.79 7.24
CA PHE A 17 29.30 -25.70 7.55
C PHE A 17 29.44 -25.24 8.99
N VAL A 18 29.70 -26.16 9.94
CA VAL A 18 29.87 -25.79 11.35
C VAL A 18 31.08 -24.88 11.52
N ASP A 19 32.22 -25.26 10.92
CA ASP A 19 33.44 -24.46 10.96
C ASP A 19 33.23 -23.09 10.31
N TYR A 20 32.57 -23.05 9.14
CA TYR A 20 32.24 -21.79 8.46
C TYR A 20 31.26 -20.92 9.26
N PHE A 21 30.27 -21.54 9.88
CA PHE A 21 29.25 -20.88 10.68
C PHE A 21 29.88 -20.24 11.91
N GLU A 22 30.67 -20.98 12.69
CA GLU A 22 31.31 -20.50 13.92
C GLU A 22 32.42 -19.47 13.64
N SER A 23 33.27 -19.72 12.65
CA SER A 23 34.42 -18.84 12.36
C SER A 23 34.06 -17.57 11.61
N SER A 24 33.06 -17.61 10.72
CA SER A 24 32.77 -16.48 9.81
C SER A 24 31.36 -15.93 9.99
N LEU A 25 30.35 -16.80 10.01
CA LEU A 25 28.96 -16.36 9.95
C LEU A 25 28.49 -15.76 11.28
N VAL A 26 28.85 -16.39 12.41
CA VAL A 26 28.57 -15.88 13.76
C VAL A 26 29.22 -14.52 13.97
N GLN A 27 30.48 -14.35 13.55
CA GLN A 27 31.18 -13.07 13.67
C GLN A 27 30.45 -11.97 12.87
N ARG A 28 30.11 -12.25 11.61
CA ARG A 28 29.39 -11.29 10.75
C ARG A 28 28.00 -10.95 11.28
N VAL A 29 27.21 -11.93 11.73
CA VAL A 29 25.88 -11.70 12.30
C VAL A 29 25.97 -10.88 13.59
N SER A 30 26.95 -11.19 14.45
CA SER A 30 27.21 -10.43 15.67
C SER A 30 27.55 -8.96 15.38
N GLU A 31 28.47 -8.72 14.45
CA GLU A 31 28.95 -7.37 14.11
C GLU A 31 27.93 -6.52 13.33
N TYR A 32 27.25 -7.11 12.35
CA TYR A 32 26.40 -6.35 11.42
C TYR A 32 24.90 -6.37 11.75
N ILE A 33 24.44 -7.31 12.59
CA ILE A 33 23.00 -7.47 12.91
C ILE A 33 22.75 -7.28 14.41
N TYR A 34 23.44 -8.03 15.27
CA TYR A 34 23.16 -8.04 16.71
C TYR A 34 23.60 -6.75 17.41
N LYS A 35 24.88 -6.36 17.27
CA LYS A 35 25.42 -5.14 17.89
C LYS A 35 24.68 -3.87 17.43
N PRO A 36 24.36 -3.67 16.14
CA PRO A 36 23.63 -2.49 15.70
C PRO A 36 22.17 -2.46 16.18
N LYS A 37 21.52 -3.62 16.35
CA LYS A 37 20.16 -3.71 16.89
C LYS A 37 20.08 -3.31 18.37
N LEU A 38 21.15 -3.51 19.13
CA LEU A 38 21.21 -3.10 20.53
C LEU A 38 21.37 -1.58 20.72
N SER A 39 21.88 -0.86 19.72
CA SER A 39 22.14 0.58 19.81
C SER A 39 21.07 1.47 19.17
N VAL A 40 20.21 0.94 18.30
CA VAL A 40 19.16 1.72 17.59
C VAL A 40 17.88 0.89 17.43
N ASP A 41 16.72 1.47 17.78
CA ASP A 41 15.38 0.86 17.60
C ASP A 41 14.91 0.79 16.12
N TYR A 42 15.74 1.24 15.17
CA TYR A 42 15.44 1.29 13.75
C TYR A 42 16.38 0.38 12.94
N ILE A 43 15.92 -0.04 11.76
CA ILE A 43 16.65 -0.90 10.83
C ILE A 43 18.07 -0.33 10.59
N PRO A 44 19.14 -1.13 10.71
CA PRO A 44 20.50 -0.63 10.63
C PRO A 44 20.79 0.08 9.30
N LEU A 45 21.40 1.28 9.37
CA LEU A 45 21.80 2.11 8.22
C LEU A 45 22.70 1.38 7.20
N ASN A 46 23.33 0.28 7.62
CA ASN A 46 24.20 -0.55 6.78
C ASN A 46 23.42 -1.56 5.92
N TRP A 47 22.14 -1.29 5.66
CA TRP A 47 21.37 -2.01 4.67
C TRP A 47 21.87 -1.68 3.27
N THR A 48 22.89 -2.42 2.82
CA THR A 48 23.44 -2.28 1.48
C THR A 48 22.52 -2.94 0.47
N ASN A 49 22.62 -2.53 -0.80
CA ASN A 49 21.87 -3.12 -1.91
C ASN A 49 22.02 -4.66 -1.95
N THR A 50 23.19 -5.18 -1.59
CA THR A 50 23.49 -6.62 -1.51
C THR A 50 22.58 -7.37 -0.53
N ASN A 51 22.20 -6.76 0.59
CA ASN A 51 21.28 -7.36 1.55
C ASN A 51 19.86 -7.45 0.96
N GLY A 52 19.43 -6.40 0.26
CA GLY A 52 18.17 -6.37 -0.48
C GLY A 52 18.13 -7.41 -1.61
N GLU A 53 19.20 -7.55 -2.38
CA GLU A 53 19.33 -8.56 -3.44
C GLU A 53 19.30 -9.98 -2.89
N SER A 54 20.00 -10.23 -1.77
CA SER A 54 20.01 -11.53 -1.09
C SER A 54 18.62 -11.91 -0.60
N LEU A 55 17.89 -10.97 0.02
CA LEU A 55 16.51 -11.21 0.45
C LEU A 55 15.54 -11.36 -0.71
N ASN A 56 15.68 -10.57 -1.77
CA ASN A 56 14.90 -10.75 -2.98
C ASN A 56 15.15 -12.13 -3.59
N ASN A 57 16.37 -12.64 -3.55
CA ASN A 57 16.68 -13.98 -4.01
C ASN A 57 16.00 -15.05 -3.13
N ILE A 58 16.10 -14.93 -1.79
CA ILE A 58 15.41 -15.84 -0.86
C ILE A 58 13.89 -15.80 -1.06
N LEU A 59 13.31 -14.61 -1.24
CA LEU A 59 11.88 -14.45 -1.52
C LEU A 59 11.50 -15.10 -2.84
N LYS A 60 12.29 -14.90 -3.89
CA LYS A 60 12.07 -15.54 -5.19
C LYS A 60 12.11 -17.06 -5.09
N LEU A 61 13.08 -17.62 -4.37
CA LEU A 61 13.20 -19.06 -4.17
C LEU A 61 12.06 -19.62 -3.31
N SER A 62 11.76 -19.00 -2.16
CA SER A 62 10.71 -19.47 -1.24
C SER A 62 9.29 -19.40 -1.84
N THR A 63 9.04 -18.44 -2.74
CA THR A 63 7.75 -18.29 -3.43
C THR A 63 7.68 -19.05 -4.76
N ASN A 64 8.72 -19.81 -5.12
CA ASN A 64 8.86 -20.41 -6.46
C ASN A 64 8.56 -19.39 -7.56
N TRP A 65 9.17 -18.20 -7.45
CA TRP A 65 8.93 -17.08 -8.34
C TRP A 65 9.21 -17.49 -9.78
N LYS A 66 8.16 -17.49 -10.60
CA LYS A 66 8.23 -17.70 -12.04
C LYS A 66 7.98 -16.37 -12.73
N VAL A 67 8.70 -16.14 -13.83
CA VAL A 67 8.37 -15.07 -14.75
C VAL A 67 7.01 -15.42 -15.36
N LEU A 68 5.96 -14.75 -14.88
CA LEU A 68 4.63 -14.88 -15.43
C LEU A 68 4.57 -14.15 -16.78
N LYS A 69 3.73 -14.64 -17.69
CA LYS A 69 3.51 -13.92 -18.95
C LYS A 69 2.76 -12.63 -18.64
N LEU A 70 3.02 -11.58 -19.42
CA LEU A 70 2.36 -10.29 -19.24
C LEU A 70 0.82 -10.39 -19.19
N PRO A 71 0.13 -11.23 -20.00
CA PRO A 71 -1.32 -11.43 -19.87
C PRO A 71 -1.74 -11.94 -18.50
N ASP A 72 -1.02 -12.92 -17.94
CA ASP A 72 -1.33 -13.48 -16.62
C ASP A 72 -1.20 -12.40 -15.53
N LEU A 73 -0.20 -11.53 -15.65
CA LEU A 73 -0.03 -10.39 -14.74
C LEU A 73 -1.22 -9.43 -14.85
N ILE A 74 -1.64 -9.08 -16.06
CA ILE A 74 -2.80 -8.19 -16.29
C ILE A 74 -4.06 -8.79 -15.65
N GLU A 75 -4.31 -10.09 -15.84
CA GLU A 75 -5.46 -10.77 -15.25
C GLU A 75 -5.41 -10.81 -13.72
N LYS A 76 -4.23 -11.05 -13.13
CA LYS A 76 -4.05 -11.02 -11.67
C LYS A 76 -4.24 -9.62 -11.11
N MET A 77 -3.68 -8.60 -11.74
CA MET A 77 -3.90 -7.21 -11.34
C MET A 77 -5.39 -6.84 -11.42
N TYR A 78 -6.05 -7.19 -12.52
CA TYR A 78 -7.48 -6.99 -12.68
C TYR A 78 -8.29 -7.68 -11.57
N SER A 79 -7.92 -8.92 -11.22
CA SER A 79 -8.55 -9.69 -10.15
C SER A 79 -8.39 -9.03 -8.78
N ILE A 80 -7.19 -8.52 -8.47
CA ILE A 80 -6.91 -7.80 -7.22
C ILE A 80 -7.76 -6.53 -7.14
N VAL A 81 -7.78 -5.73 -8.21
CA VAL A 81 -8.58 -4.50 -8.25
C VAL A 81 -10.06 -4.83 -8.10
N LYS A 82 -10.56 -5.87 -8.76
CA LYS A 82 -11.96 -6.32 -8.63
C LYS A 82 -12.31 -6.70 -7.20
N LEU A 83 -11.42 -7.40 -6.48
CA LEU A 83 -11.62 -7.75 -5.07
C LEU A 83 -11.65 -6.51 -4.19
N GLN A 84 -10.73 -5.57 -4.39
CA GLN A 84 -10.73 -4.29 -3.66
C GLN A 84 -12.04 -3.53 -3.84
N TYR A 85 -12.55 -3.44 -5.07
CA TYR A 85 -13.84 -2.79 -5.36
C TYR A 85 -15.01 -3.54 -4.70
N ALA A 86 -14.96 -4.87 -4.64
CA ALA A 86 -15.97 -5.67 -3.96
C ALA A 86 -15.99 -5.36 -2.46
N ASP A 87 -14.81 -5.30 -1.83
CA ASP A 87 -14.68 -4.96 -0.40
C ASP A 87 -15.09 -3.52 -0.11
N MET A 88 -14.76 -2.56 -0.97
CA MET A 88 -15.24 -1.18 -0.86
C MET A 88 -16.77 -1.11 -0.95
N ARG A 89 -17.39 -1.92 -1.80
CA ARG A 89 -18.85 -2.02 -1.91
C ARG A 89 -19.46 -2.60 -0.63
N CYS A 90 -18.78 -3.56 0.01
CA CYS A 90 -19.18 -4.10 1.31
C CYS A 90 -19.21 -3.03 2.41
N ALA A 91 -18.22 -2.13 2.41
CA ALA A 91 -18.15 -1.02 3.37
C ALA A 91 -19.38 -0.11 3.35
N LEU A 92 -20.02 0.08 2.17
CA LEU A 92 -21.21 0.92 2.03
C LEU A 92 -22.45 0.38 2.76
N HIS A 93 -22.46 -0.89 3.17
CA HIS A 93 -23.55 -1.48 3.95
C HIS A 93 -23.07 -2.15 5.24
N GLY A 94 -21.90 -1.71 5.73
CA GLY A 94 -21.36 -2.10 7.03
C GLY A 94 -20.83 -3.53 7.11
N HIS A 95 -20.37 -4.09 5.99
CA HIS A 95 -19.73 -5.41 5.95
C HIS A 95 -18.28 -5.32 5.47
N GLY A 96 -17.46 -6.31 5.84
CA GLY A 96 -16.06 -6.41 5.43
C GLY A 96 -15.09 -5.63 6.31
N ASN A 97 -13.85 -5.48 5.82
CA ASN A 97 -12.72 -4.93 6.58
C ASN A 97 -12.57 -3.41 6.49
N TYR A 98 -13.35 -2.76 5.62
CA TYR A 98 -13.27 -1.32 5.38
C TYR A 98 -14.42 -0.56 6.04
N GLN A 99 -14.13 0.67 6.46
CA GLN A 99 -15.12 1.60 6.99
C GLN A 99 -15.13 2.89 6.17
N VAL A 100 -16.33 3.45 5.97
CA VAL A 100 -16.51 4.70 5.24
C VAL A 100 -16.13 5.88 6.14
N ILE A 101 -15.30 6.78 5.63
CA ILE A 101 -14.90 7.99 6.33
C ILE A 101 -16.11 8.88 6.68
N PRO A 102 -16.06 9.65 7.79
CA PRO A 102 -17.20 10.45 8.25
C PRO A 102 -17.79 11.40 7.19
N THR A 103 -16.97 11.97 6.32
CA THR A 103 -17.36 12.90 5.26
C THR A 103 -18.23 12.26 4.17
N LEU A 104 -18.14 10.94 3.99
CA LEU A 104 -18.88 10.18 2.98
C LEU A 104 -19.96 9.26 3.60
N LYS A 105 -20.29 9.45 4.89
CA LYS A 105 -21.32 8.65 5.58
C LYS A 105 -22.70 8.70 4.93
N SER A 106 -23.00 9.75 4.16
CA SER A 106 -24.25 9.86 3.40
C SER A 106 -24.44 8.77 2.34
N PHE A 107 -23.34 8.10 1.92
CA PHE A 107 -23.39 6.98 0.99
C PHE A 107 -23.62 5.63 1.68
N VAL A 108 -23.53 5.57 3.01
CA VAL A 108 -23.77 4.34 3.76
C VAL A 108 -25.27 4.04 3.78
N LEU A 109 -25.62 2.81 3.46
CA LEU A 109 -26.98 2.28 3.50
C LEU A 109 -27.05 1.21 4.59
N SER A 110 -28.24 1.01 5.17
CA SER A 110 -28.46 -0.17 6.01
C SER A 110 -28.38 -1.43 5.14
N ASN A 111 -27.98 -2.57 5.73
CA ASN A 111 -27.91 -3.84 5.00
C ASN A 111 -29.28 -4.22 4.38
N VAL A 112 -30.36 -3.97 5.11
CA VAL A 112 -31.74 -4.19 4.61
C VAL A 112 -32.03 -3.35 3.36
N ALA A 113 -31.71 -2.05 3.39
CA ALA A 113 -31.90 -1.15 2.24
C ALA A 113 -30.98 -1.52 1.06
N TRP A 114 -29.79 -2.05 1.34
CA TRP A 114 -28.88 -2.57 0.32
C TRP A 114 -29.45 -3.81 -0.37
N CYS A 115 -29.96 -4.78 0.40
CA CYS A 115 -30.56 -6.00 -0.14
C CYS A 115 -31.79 -5.75 -1.01
N GLN A 116 -32.58 -4.73 -0.66
CA GLN A 116 -33.77 -4.34 -1.43
C GLN A 116 -33.45 -3.68 -2.79
N LYS A 117 -32.20 -3.26 -3.04
CA LYS A 117 -31.81 -2.71 -4.34
C LYS A 117 -31.49 -3.81 -5.36
N ASN A 118 -31.99 -3.63 -6.57
CA ASN A 118 -31.57 -4.40 -7.75
C ASN A 118 -30.07 -4.21 -8.02
N GLU A 119 -29.45 -5.15 -8.75
CA GLU A 119 -28.02 -5.09 -9.06
C GLU A 119 -27.60 -3.81 -9.78
N GLU A 120 -28.42 -3.33 -10.71
CA GLU A 120 -28.18 -2.04 -11.38
C GLU A 120 -28.21 -0.87 -10.39
N GLY A 121 -29.13 -0.91 -9.42
CA GLY A 121 -29.24 0.11 -8.37
C GLY A 121 -28.03 0.11 -7.44
N LYS A 122 -27.52 -1.07 -7.11
CA LYS A 122 -26.28 -1.25 -6.33
C LYS A 122 -25.07 -0.69 -7.09
N SER A 123 -24.96 -1.03 -8.38
CA SER A 123 -23.88 -0.55 -9.25
C SER A 123 -23.91 0.97 -9.42
N LYS A 124 -25.08 1.56 -9.68
CA LYS A 124 -25.22 3.03 -9.79
C LYS A 124 -24.85 3.74 -8.50
N HIS A 125 -25.27 3.21 -7.34
CA HIS A 125 -24.93 3.79 -6.03
C HIS A 125 -23.43 3.74 -5.77
N PHE A 126 -22.79 2.61 -6.07
CA PHE A 126 -21.35 2.44 -5.91
C PHE A 126 -20.53 3.32 -6.87
N GLN A 127 -20.96 3.44 -8.14
CA GLN A 127 -20.33 4.36 -9.10
C GLN A 127 -20.43 5.81 -8.63
N ARG A 128 -21.58 6.21 -8.09
CA ARG A 128 -21.74 7.54 -7.49
C ARG A 128 -20.74 7.76 -6.36
N PHE A 129 -20.57 6.78 -5.48
CA PHE A 129 -19.58 6.85 -4.39
C PHE A 129 -18.14 7.01 -4.91
N ILE A 130 -17.70 6.20 -5.88
CA ILE A 130 -16.34 6.29 -6.44
C ILE A 130 -16.10 7.60 -7.20
N SER A 131 -17.13 8.12 -7.87
CA SER A 131 -17.03 9.39 -8.61
C SER A 131 -16.89 10.63 -7.71
N VAL A 132 -17.12 10.51 -6.40
CA VAL A 132 -16.93 11.62 -5.48
C VAL A 132 -15.43 11.91 -5.33
N SER A 133 -14.98 12.95 -6.00
CA SER A 133 -13.66 13.54 -5.73
C SER A 133 -13.70 14.23 -4.38
N THR A 134 -12.91 13.73 -3.42
CA THR A 134 -12.66 14.39 -2.13
C THR A 134 -11.73 15.60 -2.25
N SER A 135 -11.17 15.83 -3.43
CA SER A 135 -10.42 17.03 -3.74
C SER A 135 -11.41 18.19 -3.74
N LYS A 136 -11.36 19.04 -2.70
CA LYS A 136 -11.91 20.39 -2.82
C LYS A 136 -11.31 20.96 -4.10
N LYS A 137 -12.12 21.20 -5.14
CA LYS A 137 -11.66 21.98 -6.29
C LYS A 137 -11.28 23.34 -5.71
N GLU A 138 -10.00 23.57 -5.49
CA GLU A 138 -9.51 24.90 -5.23
C GLU A 138 -9.97 25.72 -6.42
N LYS A 139 -10.79 26.75 -6.16
CA LYS A 139 -11.15 27.70 -7.20
C LYS A 139 -9.82 28.27 -7.65
N VAL A 140 -9.40 28.02 -8.88
CA VAL A 140 -8.19 28.61 -9.47
C VAL A 140 -8.62 29.71 -10.42
N VAL A 141 -7.87 30.81 -10.42
CA VAL A 141 -7.97 31.86 -11.42
C VAL A 141 -6.89 31.59 -12.46
N THR A 142 -7.29 31.48 -13.72
CA THR A 142 -6.38 31.32 -14.85
C THR A 142 -6.06 32.71 -15.43
N SER A 143 -4.79 32.95 -15.74
CA SER A 143 -4.34 34.14 -16.47
C SER A 143 -5.02 34.23 -17.84
N THR A 144 -5.09 35.44 -18.40
CA THR A 144 -5.76 35.75 -19.67
C THR A 144 -5.15 34.97 -20.86
N ASP A 145 -3.87 34.67 -20.78
CA ASP A 145 -3.11 33.86 -21.74
C ASP A 145 -3.22 32.34 -21.50
N GLY A 146 -3.83 31.91 -20.40
CA GLY A 146 -4.06 30.50 -20.09
C GLY A 146 -2.88 29.77 -19.45
N GLU A 147 -1.70 30.38 -19.38
CA GLU A 147 -0.45 29.68 -19.01
C GLU A 147 -0.25 29.55 -17.50
N LEU A 148 -0.88 30.43 -16.71
CA LEU A 148 -0.72 30.47 -15.25
C LEU A 148 -2.05 30.23 -14.53
N GLN A 149 -2.07 29.29 -13.58
CA GLN A 149 -3.19 29.06 -12.68
C GLN A 149 -2.76 29.32 -11.25
N ILE A 150 -3.47 30.21 -10.55
CA ILE A 150 -3.23 30.52 -9.13
C ILE A 150 -4.48 30.24 -8.30
N PRO A 151 -4.36 29.76 -7.04
CA PRO A 151 -5.51 29.61 -6.15
C PRO A 151 -6.24 30.95 -5.99
N ALA A 152 -7.56 30.94 -6.16
CA ALA A 152 -8.42 32.10 -6.02
C ALA A 152 -8.48 32.52 -4.55
N ALA A 153 -8.09 33.77 -4.29
CA ALA A 153 -8.23 34.36 -2.96
C ALA A 153 -9.72 34.41 -2.55
N PRO A 154 -10.04 34.16 -1.27
CA PRO A 154 -11.43 34.13 -0.79
C PRO A 154 -12.13 35.49 -0.87
N SER A 155 -11.38 36.59 -0.98
CA SER A 155 -11.91 37.92 -1.27
C SER A 155 -11.02 38.63 -2.31
N ILE A 156 -11.66 39.37 -3.22
CA ILE A 156 -10.94 40.33 -4.06
C ILE A 156 -10.44 41.42 -3.11
N ALA A 157 -9.15 41.42 -2.81
CA ALA A 157 -8.52 42.50 -2.08
C ALA A 157 -8.77 43.80 -2.85
N ARG A 158 -9.63 44.66 -2.31
CA ARG A 158 -9.90 45.97 -2.90
C ARG A 158 -8.77 46.89 -2.51
N LYS A 159 -8.20 47.59 -3.48
CA LYS A 159 -7.28 48.68 -3.16
C LYS A 159 -8.05 49.73 -2.34
N PRO A 160 -7.46 50.28 -1.27
CA PRO A 160 -8.06 51.41 -0.56
C PRO A 160 -8.48 52.50 -1.55
N GLY A 161 -9.76 52.88 -1.54
CA GLY A 161 -10.32 53.90 -2.44
C GLY A 161 -10.97 53.39 -3.74
N GLN A 162 -10.95 52.09 -4.04
CA GLN A 162 -11.57 51.56 -5.26
C GLN A 162 -13.12 51.62 -5.18
N ARG A 163 -13.72 52.60 -5.88
CA ARG A 163 -15.18 52.73 -6.03
C ARG A 163 -15.71 51.75 -7.08
N LYS A 164 -16.87 51.16 -6.82
CA LYS A 164 -17.60 50.30 -7.78
C LYS A 164 -18.12 51.21 -8.90
N ARG A 165 -17.74 50.96 -10.15
CA ARG A 165 -18.45 51.57 -11.29
C ARG A 165 -19.86 50.97 -11.31
N VAL A 166 -20.87 51.83 -11.25
CA VAL A 166 -22.29 51.47 -11.46
C VAL A 166 -22.50 51.26 -12.94
#